data_AF-U5W1R7-F1
#
_entry.id   AF-U5W1R7-F1
#
_cell.length_a   1.000
_cell.length_b   1.000
_cell.length_c   1.000
_cell.angle_alpha   90.00
_cell.angle_beta   90.00
_cell.angle_gamma   90.00
#
_symmetry.space_group_name_H-M   'P 1'
#
loop_
_entity.id
_entity.type
_entity.pdbx_description
1 polymer ?
#
loop_
_entity_poly.entity_id
_entity_poly.type
_entity_poly.pdbx_seq_one_letter_code
_entity_poly.pdbx_strand_id
1 'polypeptide(L)'
;MKVSRRPGAARMIAVAVTLAATGAATVYFVSGGGNVTASAQTSLTGYVPIASVAPNVAPPKPRRTFTVDCGTNGNGKFSPDNPVAQPGIKNGAEHVHDFVGNQAITADTSDEALAASGTTCRNGDRSSYFWPVVRIDKGVRSTGDLGATVPTISCPSVRDRLPAVPARLRAGVNRQLAVLDRSLAAANQRIAASRGRIDVRLNKAVIGSLRAQRADAIRKISGMLGRRGLVSLVDCEVSYDGMHAGHGATRSVANQTVSCPSVRDKLPAVDDRTVGRVNRELAALDKQIAKANERLVQAPSDTTVLSTLQTERAATLQRLADAITPRPAGLDALAACTKALPDPSGPRLELPGNTGAIVRPKSVLIEYRGNPAGQVTAMPRFLRALTGDAKPTSRGPANARASWTCSGVTDRLTDKYPICPAGSQVMRVHDFPGCWNGKDIDSANHRAHLAFADARDTCPAGFKAIPQLRISISYDIPRGVQEKGQYALDSFPEENHNPFSDHDDFINVNSDRQMKKITTCLNTGRQCRLSASR
;
A
#
# COMPACT_ATOMS: atom_id res chain seq x y z
N MET A 1 -39.80 35.22 -52.70
CA MET A 1 -39.26 36.60 -52.70
C MET A 1 -38.12 36.69 -51.70
N LYS A 2 -37.01 37.34 -52.11
CA LYS A 2 -35.76 37.65 -51.39
C LYS A 2 -34.79 36.46 -51.15
N VAL A 3 -33.74 36.30 -51.97
CA VAL A 3 -32.39 36.96 -51.97
C VAL A 3 -31.41 36.07 -51.15
N SER A 4 -30.21 35.67 -51.57
CA SER A 4 -29.25 36.16 -52.58
C SER A 4 -28.29 35.03 -52.99
N ARG A 5 -27.93 34.96 -54.27
CA ARG A 5 -26.66 34.38 -54.77
C ARG A 5 -25.73 35.55 -55.11
N ARG A 6 -24.41 35.37 -54.90
CA ARG A 6 -23.25 35.75 -55.76
C ARG A 6 -22.00 36.15 -54.93
N PRO A 7 -20.78 36.21 -55.51
CA PRO A 7 -19.81 35.10 -55.55
C PRO A 7 -18.42 35.61 -55.09
N GLY A 8 -17.33 34.84 -55.23
CA GLY A 8 -16.00 35.47 -55.07
C GLY A 8 -14.79 34.55 -55.05
N ALA A 9 -14.25 34.31 -56.24
CA ALA A 9 -12.81 34.22 -56.56
C ALA A 9 -11.90 33.33 -55.69
N ALA A 10 -11.60 32.16 -56.24
CA ALA A 10 -10.39 31.41 -55.94
C ALA A 10 -9.15 32.20 -56.39
N ARG A 11 -8.21 32.41 -55.46
CA ARG A 11 -6.81 32.76 -55.77
C ARG A 11 -5.92 31.65 -55.22
N MET A 12 -5.44 30.79 -56.10
CA MET A 12 -4.28 29.93 -55.83
C MET A 12 -3.03 30.82 -55.83
N ILE A 13 -2.36 30.91 -54.69
CA ILE A 13 -0.98 31.37 -54.62
C ILE A 13 -0.15 30.16 -54.20
N ALA A 14 0.59 29.61 -55.17
CA ALA A 14 1.64 28.64 -54.93
C ALA A 14 2.86 29.40 -54.36
N VAL A 15 3.21 29.11 -53.11
CA VAL A 15 4.49 29.52 -52.53
C VAL A 15 5.39 28.29 -52.48
N ALA A 16 6.40 28.29 -53.36
CA ALA A 16 7.53 27.38 -53.30
C ALA A 16 8.35 27.72 -52.04
N VAL A 17 8.38 26.81 -51.07
CA VAL A 17 9.27 26.92 -49.91
C VAL A 17 10.49 26.04 -50.17
N THR A 18 11.61 26.73 -50.31
CA THR A 18 12.98 26.22 -50.39
C THR A 18 13.31 25.36 -49.17
N LEU A 19 13.76 24.12 -49.39
CA LEU A 19 14.35 23.28 -48.35
C LEU A 19 15.66 23.92 -47.85
N ALA A 20 15.62 24.55 -46.68
CA ALA A 20 16.80 24.80 -45.88
C ALA A 20 16.89 23.71 -44.81
N ALA A 21 17.82 22.78 -45.01
CA ALA A 21 18.18 21.76 -44.02
C ALA A 21 18.72 22.45 -42.75
N THR A 22 17.92 22.43 -41.68
CA THR A 22 18.41 22.65 -40.31
C THR A 22 17.86 21.53 -39.45
N GLY A 23 18.77 20.67 -38.98
CA GLY A 23 18.48 19.62 -38.03
C GLY A 23 18.06 20.22 -36.69
N ALA A 24 16.76 20.44 -36.52
CA ALA A 24 16.15 20.63 -35.22
C ALA A 24 15.68 19.26 -34.73
N ALA A 25 16.41 18.68 -33.77
CA ALA A 25 15.95 17.55 -32.99
C ALA A 25 14.62 17.94 -32.34
N THR A 26 13.51 17.48 -32.91
CA THR A 26 12.18 17.63 -32.36
C THR A 26 12.12 16.72 -31.14
N VAL A 27 12.42 17.31 -29.97
CA VAL A 27 12.21 16.64 -28.69
C VAL A 27 10.70 16.57 -28.50
N TYR A 28 10.14 15.38 -28.70
CA TYR A 28 8.81 15.06 -28.20
C TYR A 28 8.85 15.19 -26.67
N PHE A 29 8.36 16.31 -26.15
CA PHE A 29 7.94 16.37 -24.76
C PHE A 29 6.63 15.61 -24.66
N VAL A 30 6.70 14.37 -24.18
CA VAL A 30 5.52 13.70 -23.64
C VAL A 30 5.04 14.59 -22.50
N SER A 31 3.88 15.23 -22.71
CA SER A 31 3.12 15.92 -21.70
C SER A 31 2.93 14.96 -20.53
N GLY A 32 3.71 15.14 -19.47
CA GLY A 32 3.47 14.48 -18.20
C GLY A 32 2.08 14.90 -17.74
N GLY A 33 1.13 13.98 -17.87
CA GLY A 33 -0.19 14.09 -17.29
C GLY A 33 -0.04 14.60 -15.87
N GLY A 34 -0.80 15.64 -15.55
CA GLY A 34 -0.77 16.24 -14.22
C GLY A 34 -1.11 15.17 -13.19
N ASN A 35 -0.09 14.70 -12.49
CA ASN A 35 -0.23 14.03 -11.22
C ASN A 35 -0.83 15.06 -10.25
N VAL A 36 -2.15 15.04 -10.13
CA VAL A 36 -2.79 15.45 -8.89
C VAL A 36 -2.59 14.27 -7.94
N THR A 37 -1.35 14.05 -7.49
CA THR A 37 -1.10 13.25 -6.30
C THR A 37 -1.40 14.17 -5.14
N ALA A 38 -2.63 14.10 -4.66
CA ALA A 38 -3.01 14.68 -3.39
C ALA A 38 -2.14 14.00 -2.32
N SER A 39 -1.06 14.66 -1.91
CA SER A 39 -0.40 14.34 -0.65
C SER A 39 -1.42 14.56 0.45
N ALA A 40 -1.95 13.47 0.98
CA ALA A 40 -2.59 13.46 2.28
C ALA A 40 -1.91 12.36 3.09
N GLN A 41 -0.71 12.68 3.60
CA GLN A 41 -0.24 12.16 4.89
C GLN A 41 -1.41 12.21 5.87
N THR A 42 -1.49 11.35 6.88
CA THR A 42 -2.45 11.51 7.98
C THR A 42 -2.19 12.83 8.72
N SER A 43 -2.72 13.89 8.11
CA SER A 43 -2.93 15.21 8.65
C SER A 43 -3.67 15.03 9.97
N LEU A 44 -3.53 15.98 10.90
CA LEU A 44 -4.34 15.97 12.12
C LEU A 44 -5.85 15.90 11.81
N THR A 45 -6.27 16.24 10.59
CA THR A 45 -7.65 16.03 10.10
C THR A 45 -8.08 14.56 10.01
N GLY A 46 -7.14 13.62 9.98
CA GLY A 46 -7.35 12.17 10.06
C GLY A 46 -7.51 11.66 11.49
N TYR A 47 -7.38 12.54 12.49
CA TYR A 47 -7.69 12.25 13.90
C TYR A 47 -8.91 13.05 14.33
N VAL A 48 -9.70 12.50 15.23
CA VAL A 48 -10.93 13.14 15.71
C VAL A 48 -11.18 12.81 17.19
N PRO A 49 -11.47 13.80 18.05
CA PRO A 49 -12.04 13.51 19.36
C PRO A 49 -13.33 12.70 19.20
N ILE A 50 -13.41 11.49 19.77
CA ILE A 50 -14.59 10.64 19.56
C ILE A 50 -15.88 11.32 20.03
N ALA A 51 -15.78 12.19 21.04
CA ALA A 51 -16.89 12.97 21.56
C ALA A 51 -17.48 13.97 20.53
N SER A 52 -16.71 14.40 19.53
CA SER A 52 -17.21 15.28 18.46
C SER A 52 -17.85 14.54 17.29
N VAL A 53 -17.79 13.20 17.27
CA VAL A 53 -18.48 12.39 16.26
C VAL A 53 -19.94 12.25 16.69
N ALA A 54 -20.88 12.55 15.78
CA ALA A 54 -22.30 12.36 16.06
C ALA A 54 -22.64 10.86 16.21
N PRO A 55 -23.60 10.48 17.08
CA PRO A 55 -24.09 9.11 17.14
C PRO A 55 -24.53 8.61 15.75
N ASN A 56 -23.99 7.48 15.34
CA ASN A 56 -24.25 6.88 14.03
C ASN A 56 -24.36 5.34 14.08
N VAL A 57 -24.36 4.77 15.29
CA VAL A 57 -24.61 3.34 15.52
C VAL A 57 -26.01 3.19 16.09
N ALA A 58 -26.84 2.41 15.41
CA ALA A 58 -28.16 2.06 15.93
C ALA A 58 -28.01 1.25 17.24
N PRO A 59 -28.86 1.50 18.26
CA PRO A 59 -28.85 0.69 19.47
C PRO A 59 -28.94 -0.80 19.13
N PRO A 60 -28.03 -1.64 19.66
CA PRO A 60 -28.00 -3.05 19.30
C PRO A 60 -29.29 -3.73 19.77
N LYS A 61 -30.01 -4.37 18.85
CA LYS A 61 -31.13 -5.26 19.22
C LYS A 61 -30.61 -6.45 20.03
N PRO A 62 -31.35 -6.91 21.06
CA PRO A 62 -30.98 -8.11 21.81
C PRO A 62 -30.80 -9.29 20.86
N ARG A 63 -29.61 -9.89 20.91
CA ARG A 63 -29.31 -11.13 20.20
C ARG A 63 -28.43 -12.00 21.06
N ARG A 64 -28.51 -13.31 20.84
CA ARG A 64 -27.64 -14.27 21.50
C ARG A 64 -26.24 -14.16 20.90
N THR A 65 -25.23 -14.36 21.73
CA THR A 65 -23.82 -14.29 21.34
C THR A 65 -23.08 -15.52 21.85
N PHE A 66 -22.18 -16.04 21.03
CA PHE A 66 -21.18 -17.04 21.38
C PHE A 66 -19.80 -16.41 21.22
N THR A 67 -19.02 -16.39 22.31
CA THR A 67 -17.71 -15.74 22.33
C THR A 67 -16.58 -16.74 22.14
N VAL A 68 -15.54 -16.33 21.42
CA VAL A 68 -14.30 -17.06 21.25
C VAL A 68 -13.14 -16.23 21.80
N ASP A 69 -12.24 -16.87 22.54
CA ASP A 69 -11.00 -16.27 23.03
C ASP A 69 -9.81 -16.94 22.36
N CYS A 70 -9.16 -16.20 21.47
CA CYS A 70 -7.94 -16.59 20.75
C CYS A 70 -6.70 -15.79 21.20
N GLY A 71 -6.82 -14.99 22.26
CA GLY A 71 -5.77 -14.11 22.75
C GLY A 71 -5.51 -12.90 21.83
N THR A 72 -4.33 -12.30 22.00
CA THR A 72 -3.93 -11.03 21.37
C THR A 72 -2.64 -11.20 20.55
N ASN A 73 -2.55 -12.30 19.81
CA ASN A 73 -1.33 -12.75 19.12
C ASN A 73 -0.07 -12.81 20.01
N GLY A 74 -0.17 -13.52 21.13
CA GLY A 74 0.95 -13.67 22.06
C GLY A 74 2.15 -14.43 21.51
N ASN A 75 1.93 -15.23 20.47
CA ASN A 75 2.93 -16.01 19.75
C ASN A 75 3.60 -15.24 18.60
N GLY A 76 3.19 -14.00 18.31
CA GLY A 76 3.86 -13.13 17.34
C GLY A 76 3.71 -13.57 15.90
N LYS A 77 2.57 -14.17 15.52
CA LYS A 77 2.26 -14.52 14.14
C LYS A 77 1.84 -13.25 13.38
N PHE A 78 2.80 -12.66 12.69
CA PHE A 78 2.59 -11.56 11.75
C PHE A 78 2.83 -12.08 10.34
N SER A 79 2.10 -11.57 9.35
CA SER A 79 2.39 -11.87 7.95
C SER A 79 1.85 -10.77 7.02
N PRO A 80 2.57 -10.41 5.96
CA PRO A 80 2.03 -9.63 4.85
C PRO A 80 1.25 -10.47 3.83
N ASP A 81 0.99 -11.75 4.10
CA ASP A 81 0.12 -12.56 3.25
C ASP A 81 -1.35 -12.17 3.44
N ASN A 82 -2.14 -12.31 2.36
CA ASN A 82 -3.60 -12.29 2.43
C ASN A 82 -4.20 -13.47 1.64
N PRO A 83 -4.38 -14.65 2.26
CA PRO A 83 -4.92 -15.83 1.59
C PRO A 83 -6.43 -15.78 1.32
N VAL A 84 -7.14 -14.73 1.78
CA VAL A 84 -8.56 -14.52 1.46
C VAL A 84 -8.68 -13.67 0.19
N ALA A 85 -8.05 -12.50 0.16
CA ALA A 85 -8.15 -11.57 -0.96
C ALA A 85 -7.16 -11.86 -2.10
N GLN A 86 -6.04 -12.53 -1.82
CA GLN A 86 -4.99 -12.88 -2.78
C GLN A 86 -4.40 -14.29 -2.52
N PRO A 87 -5.23 -15.35 -2.61
CA PRO A 87 -4.78 -16.72 -2.38
C PRO A 87 -3.60 -17.10 -3.30
N GLY A 88 -2.58 -17.71 -2.72
CA GLY A 88 -1.35 -18.15 -3.39
C GLY A 88 -0.31 -17.04 -3.62
N ILE A 89 -0.62 -15.78 -3.34
CA ILE A 89 0.30 -14.66 -3.54
C ILE A 89 1.01 -14.32 -2.22
N LYS A 90 2.29 -14.66 -2.15
CA LYS A 90 3.14 -14.28 -1.01
C LYS A 90 3.24 -12.75 -0.91
N ASN A 91 3.15 -12.25 0.32
CA ASN A 91 3.14 -10.83 0.66
C ASN A 91 1.99 -10.03 0.01
N GLY A 92 0.94 -10.70 -0.49
CA GLY A 92 -0.15 -10.08 -1.27
C GLY A 92 -0.96 -9.01 -0.54
N ALA A 93 -0.83 -8.89 0.78
CA ALA A 93 -1.42 -7.78 1.52
C ALA A 93 -0.68 -6.46 1.30
N GLU A 94 0.63 -6.48 1.03
CA GLU A 94 1.50 -5.28 0.93
C GLU A 94 1.49 -4.37 2.19
N HIS A 95 0.90 -4.84 3.29
CA HIS A 95 0.99 -4.35 4.67
C HIS A 95 0.99 -5.55 5.63
N VAL A 96 1.36 -5.36 6.90
CA VAL A 96 1.45 -6.48 7.85
C VAL A 96 0.10 -6.70 8.54
N HIS A 97 -0.35 -7.95 8.57
CA HIS A 97 -1.47 -8.41 9.38
C HIS A 97 -1.00 -9.03 10.71
N ASP A 98 -1.85 -8.86 11.72
CA ASP A 98 -1.85 -9.56 13.00
C ASP A 98 -2.75 -10.80 12.87
N PHE A 99 -2.33 -11.98 13.33
CA PHE A 99 -3.11 -13.22 13.23
C PHE A 99 -3.40 -13.84 14.59
N VAL A 100 -4.64 -14.31 14.78
CA VAL A 100 -5.03 -15.21 15.88
C VAL A 100 -5.84 -16.40 15.36
N GLY A 101 -5.90 -17.46 16.17
CA GLY A 101 -6.56 -18.71 15.81
C GLY A 101 -5.61 -19.65 15.08
N ASN A 102 -5.91 -19.99 13.83
CA ASN A 102 -5.12 -20.95 13.05
C ASN A 102 -3.63 -20.61 13.02
N GLN A 103 -2.78 -21.61 13.29
CA GLN A 103 -1.34 -21.39 13.34
C GLN A 103 -0.62 -21.69 12.03
N ALA A 104 -1.26 -22.43 11.11
CA ALA A 104 -0.64 -22.86 9.85
C ALA A 104 -0.85 -21.86 8.71
N ILE A 105 -1.84 -20.97 8.81
CA ILE A 105 -2.21 -20.05 7.71
C ILE A 105 -1.02 -19.26 7.15
N THR A 106 -0.81 -19.39 5.84
CA THR A 106 0.10 -18.65 4.95
C THR A 106 -0.62 -18.33 3.64
N ALA A 107 0.02 -17.61 2.72
CA ALA A 107 -0.53 -17.33 1.39
C ALA A 107 -1.04 -18.58 0.64
N ASP A 108 -0.41 -19.74 0.83
CA ASP A 108 -0.57 -20.96 0.03
C ASP A 108 -0.98 -22.21 0.83
N THR A 109 -1.39 -22.05 2.10
CA THR A 109 -1.83 -23.19 2.93
C THR A 109 -3.12 -23.82 2.35
N SER A 110 -3.13 -25.14 2.19
CA SER A 110 -4.34 -25.87 1.75
C SER A 110 -5.40 -25.95 2.85
N ASP A 111 -6.66 -26.17 2.46
CA ASP A 111 -7.77 -26.33 3.40
C ASP A 111 -7.57 -27.54 4.34
N GLU A 112 -6.93 -28.62 3.87
CA GLU A 112 -6.57 -29.79 4.69
C GLU A 112 -5.53 -29.43 5.75
N ALA A 113 -4.51 -28.65 5.38
CA ALA A 113 -3.48 -28.19 6.30
C ALA A 113 -4.06 -27.20 7.33
N LEU A 114 -4.95 -26.29 6.93
CA LEU A 114 -5.69 -25.43 7.86
C LEU A 114 -6.51 -26.28 8.83
N ALA A 115 -7.20 -27.31 8.34
CA ALA A 115 -8.03 -28.20 9.13
C ALA A 115 -7.25 -29.03 10.17
N ALA A 116 -6.02 -29.41 9.83
CA ALA A 116 -5.11 -30.17 10.70
C ALA A 116 -4.33 -29.29 11.68
N SER A 117 -4.35 -27.97 11.51
CA SER A 117 -3.54 -27.03 12.29
C SER A 117 -3.92 -26.95 13.77
N GLY A 118 -2.94 -26.51 14.57
CA GLY A 118 -3.16 -25.99 15.92
C GLY A 118 -3.89 -24.64 15.89
N THR A 119 -4.33 -24.20 17.06
CA THR A 119 -5.02 -22.92 17.24
C THR A 119 -4.63 -22.22 18.53
N THR A 120 -4.64 -20.89 18.54
CA THR A 120 -4.55 -20.10 19.77
C THR A 120 -5.89 -19.99 20.50
N CYS A 121 -7.01 -20.41 19.90
CA CYS A 121 -8.33 -20.32 20.50
C CYS A 121 -8.57 -21.39 21.57
N ARG A 122 -8.94 -20.96 22.78
CA ARG A 122 -9.13 -21.84 23.96
C ARG A 122 -10.24 -22.87 23.79
N ASN A 123 -11.22 -22.59 22.94
CA ASN A 123 -12.37 -23.46 22.68
C ASN A 123 -12.12 -24.48 21.55
N GLY A 124 -10.92 -24.54 20.99
CA GLY A 124 -10.58 -25.41 19.86
C GLY A 124 -11.09 -24.91 18.50
N ASP A 125 -11.57 -23.66 18.42
CA ASP A 125 -11.86 -23.01 17.14
C ASP A 125 -10.56 -22.90 16.32
N ARG A 126 -10.53 -23.54 15.15
CA ARG A 126 -9.34 -23.54 14.27
C ARG A 126 -9.35 -22.44 13.23
N SER A 127 -10.37 -21.58 13.24
CA SER A 127 -10.54 -20.50 12.26
C SER A 127 -9.39 -19.51 12.32
N SER A 128 -9.19 -18.81 11.21
CA SER A 128 -8.20 -17.74 11.10
C SER A 128 -8.91 -16.40 11.21
N TYR A 129 -8.41 -15.51 12.06
CA TYR A 129 -8.87 -14.13 12.20
C TYR A 129 -7.66 -13.22 12.07
N PHE A 130 -7.71 -12.23 11.17
CA PHE A 130 -6.55 -11.36 10.95
C PHE A 130 -6.89 -9.99 10.39
N TRP A 131 -6.16 -8.99 10.88
CA TRP A 131 -6.41 -7.58 10.61
C TRP A 131 -5.09 -6.81 10.47
N PRO A 132 -5.06 -5.64 9.81
CA PRO A 132 -3.82 -4.88 9.69
C PRO A 132 -3.34 -4.38 11.04
N VAL A 133 -2.02 -4.37 11.25
CA VAL A 133 -1.40 -3.94 12.50
C VAL A 133 -1.56 -2.43 12.72
N VAL A 134 -1.60 -2.01 13.98
CA VAL A 134 -1.49 -0.59 14.35
C VAL A 134 -0.04 -0.31 14.76
N ARG A 135 0.50 0.85 14.40
CA ARG A 135 1.87 1.26 14.69
C ARG A 135 1.89 2.56 15.49
N ILE A 136 2.91 2.73 16.32
CA ILE A 136 3.23 4.02 16.96
C ILE A 136 4.61 4.48 16.49
N ASP A 137 4.67 5.69 15.92
CA ASP A 137 5.90 6.40 15.61
C ASP A 137 5.98 7.68 16.44
N LYS A 138 6.87 7.72 17.44
CA LYS A 138 7.07 8.90 18.30
C LYS A 138 8.00 9.95 17.68
N GLY A 139 8.72 9.62 16.61
CA GLY A 139 9.57 10.56 15.87
C GLY A 139 8.75 11.57 15.08
N VAL A 140 7.57 11.14 14.61
CA VAL A 140 6.50 11.97 14.05
C VAL A 140 6.12 13.07 15.07
N ARG A 141 6.23 14.34 14.67
CA ARG A 141 5.79 15.51 15.49
C ARG A 141 6.43 15.58 16.90
N SER A 142 7.71 15.23 17.01
CA SER A 142 8.47 15.19 18.27
C SER A 142 8.77 16.56 18.89
N THR A 143 8.69 17.67 18.14
CA THR A 143 9.10 19.01 18.59
C THR A 143 7.97 19.95 19.04
N GLY A 144 6.70 19.54 18.95
CA GLY A 144 5.53 20.23 19.51
C GLY A 144 5.38 21.74 19.21
N ASP A 145 4.51 22.12 18.27
CA ASP A 145 3.37 22.99 18.60
C ASP A 145 2.34 23.02 17.46
N LEU A 146 1.07 23.13 17.84
CA LEU A 146 -0.09 23.24 16.97
C LEU A 146 -0.24 24.71 16.53
N GLY A 147 0.23 25.09 15.33
CA GLY A 147 -0.07 26.45 14.85
C GLY A 147 0.54 26.99 13.55
N ALA A 148 1.62 26.43 12.99
CA ALA A 148 2.18 26.98 11.74
C ALA A 148 3.08 25.97 11.00
N THR A 149 2.48 24.98 10.31
CA THR A 149 3.22 24.22 9.31
C THR A 149 3.45 25.10 8.08
N VAL A 150 4.69 25.59 7.90
CA VAL A 150 5.10 26.23 6.65
C VAL A 150 5.47 25.11 5.67
N PRO A 151 4.85 25.02 4.49
CA PRO A 151 5.23 24.03 3.50
C PRO A 151 6.68 24.24 3.07
N THR A 152 7.40 23.14 2.94
CA THR A 152 8.77 23.10 2.42
C THR A 152 8.80 22.27 1.16
N ILE A 153 9.81 22.48 0.32
CA ILE A 153 10.05 21.73 -0.90
C ILE A 153 11.31 20.93 -0.68
N SER A 154 11.20 19.61 -0.85
CA SER A 154 12.32 18.68 -0.82
C SER A 154 12.67 18.29 -2.25
N CYS A 155 13.96 18.24 -2.55
CA CYS A 155 14.46 17.78 -3.84
C CYS A 155 15.64 16.84 -3.61
N PRO A 156 15.85 15.82 -4.46
CA PRO A 156 17.05 14.99 -4.42
C PRO A 156 18.33 15.84 -4.53
N SER A 157 19.30 15.56 -3.66
CA SER A 157 20.59 16.24 -3.68
C SER A 157 21.39 15.82 -4.91
N VAL A 158 21.77 16.81 -5.72
CA VAL A 158 22.69 16.58 -6.85
C VAL A 158 24.10 16.41 -6.33
N ARG A 159 24.51 17.22 -5.33
CA ARG A 159 25.86 17.23 -4.75
C ARG A 159 26.28 15.85 -4.25
N ASP A 160 25.38 15.12 -3.59
CA ASP A 160 25.67 13.81 -2.99
C ASP A 160 25.73 12.67 -4.02
N ARG A 161 25.30 12.94 -5.26
CA ARG A 161 25.32 11.98 -6.39
C ARG A 161 26.44 12.27 -7.39
N LEU A 162 27.21 13.34 -7.18
CA LEU A 162 28.37 13.67 -7.99
C LEU A 162 29.60 12.86 -7.55
N PRO A 163 30.35 12.24 -8.48
CA PRO A 163 31.67 11.73 -8.19
C PRO A 163 32.67 12.88 -8.01
N ALA A 164 33.93 12.54 -7.72
CA ALA A 164 35.01 13.52 -7.64
C ALA A 164 35.06 14.42 -8.90
N VAL A 165 34.89 15.73 -8.72
CA VAL A 165 34.82 16.69 -9.83
C VAL A 165 36.25 17.11 -10.23
N PRO A 166 36.65 16.93 -11.51
CA PRO A 166 37.95 17.37 -11.99
C PRO A 166 38.20 18.87 -11.74
N ALA A 167 39.41 19.26 -11.34
CA ALA A 167 39.75 20.62 -10.94
C ALA A 167 39.29 21.68 -11.96
N ARG A 168 39.50 21.41 -13.25
CA ARG A 168 39.11 22.27 -14.38
C ARG A 168 37.60 22.51 -14.50
N LEU A 169 36.76 21.62 -13.96
CA LEU A 169 35.30 21.69 -14.06
C LEU A 169 34.62 22.19 -12.78
N ARG A 170 35.34 22.27 -11.65
CA ARG A 170 34.76 22.62 -10.34
C ARG A 170 34.01 23.95 -10.34
N ALA A 171 34.59 24.99 -10.95
CA ALA A 171 33.94 26.30 -11.00
C ALA A 171 32.62 26.27 -11.78
N GLY A 172 32.56 25.52 -12.88
CA GLY A 172 31.34 25.34 -13.67
C GLY A 172 30.26 24.55 -12.93
N VAL A 173 30.65 23.44 -12.31
CA VAL A 173 29.74 22.59 -11.51
C VAL A 173 29.21 23.35 -10.29
N ASN A 174 30.08 24.05 -9.55
CA ASN A 174 29.68 24.85 -8.38
C ASN A 174 28.70 25.97 -8.74
N ARG A 175 28.86 26.61 -9.91
CA ARG A 175 27.89 27.60 -10.40
C ARG A 175 26.51 27.00 -10.62
N GLN A 176 26.42 25.79 -11.20
CA GLN A 176 25.14 25.12 -11.42
C GLN A 176 24.52 24.58 -10.13
N LEU A 177 25.34 24.08 -9.18
CA LEU A 177 24.85 23.73 -7.84
C LEU A 177 24.28 24.95 -7.12
N ALA A 178 24.93 26.11 -7.21
CA ALA A 178 24.40 27.36 -6.63
C ALA A 178 23.10 27.84 -7.32
N VAL A 179 22.90 27.54 -8.61
CA VAL A 179 21.62 27.78 -9.30
C VAL A 179 20.53 26.87 -8.71
N LEU A 180 20.82 25.57 -8.50
CA LEU A 180 19.89 24.64 -7.87
C LEU A 180 19.48 25.09 -6.45
N ASP A 181 20.46 25.54 -5.65
CA ASP A 181 20.23 26.03 -4.28
C ASP A 181 19.35 27.29 -4.27
N ARG A 182 19.63 28.27 -5.14
CA ARG A 182 18.81 29.50 -5.26
C ARG A 182 17.40 29.22 -5.77
N SER A 183 17.25 28.32 -6.75
CA SER A 183 15.95 27.90 -7.28
C SER A 183 15.08 27.25 -6.20
N LEU A 184 15.69 26.39 -5.36
CA LEU A 184 14.99 25.75 -4.24
C LEU A 184 14.57 26.77 -3.18
N ALA A 185 15.45 27.71 -2.81
CA ALA A 185 15.13 28.77 -1.85
C ALA A 185 13.97 29.67 -2.33
N ALA A 186 13.98 30.08 -3.61
CA ALA A 186 12.91 30.89 -4.20
C ALA A 186 11.57 30.12 -4.26
N ALA A 187 11.61 28.82 -4.55
CA ALA A 187 10.42 27.98 -4.54
C ALA A 187 9.85 27.80 -3.12
N ASN A 188 10.72 27.62 -2.11
CA ASN A 188 10.34 27.55 -0.70
C ASN A 188 9.68 28.84 -0.21
N GLN A 189 10.20 30.02 -0.59
CA GLN A 189 9.58 31.30 -0.25
C GLN A 189 8.19 31.47 -0.88
N ARG A 190 8.01 31.02 -2.12
CA ARG A 190 6.72 31.11 -2.83
C ARG A 190 5.67 30.17 -2.24
N ILE A 191 6.06 28.98 -1.80
CA ILE A 191 5.12 28.03 -1.23
C ILE A 191 4.75 28.37 0.21
N ALA A 192 5.68 28.99 0.97
CA ALA A 192 5.41 29.51 2.31
C ALA A 192 4.28 30.56 2.35
N ALA A 193 4.00 31.22 1.21
CA ALA A 193 2.88 32.16 1.09
C ALA A 193 1.50 31.51 1.32
N SER A 194 1.38 30.18 1.20
CA SER A 194 0.12 29.46 1.46
C SER A 194 -0.21 29.28 2.96
N ARG A 195 0.71 29.65 3.87
CA ARG A 195 0.54 29.58 5.34
C ARG A 195 0.00 28.21 5.82
N GLY A 196 0.48 27.12 5.24
CA GLY A 196 0.10 25.76 5.61
C GLY A 196 -1.21 25.25 4.98
N ARG A 197 -1.90 26.05 4.17
CA ARG A 197 -3.03 25.59 3.38
C ARG A 197 -2.55 24.83 2.15
N ILE A 198 -3.21 23.72 1.84
CA ILE A 198 -2.96 22.96 0.61
C ILE A 198 -3.54 23.76 -0.56
N ASP A 199 -2.68 24.48 -1.28
CA ASP A 199 -3.02 25.17 -2.53
C ASP A 199 -2.45 24.41 -3.72
N VAL A 200 -3.26 23.52 -4.28
CA VAL A 200 -2.89 22.64 -5.40
C VAL A 200 -2.44 23.43 -6.63
N ARG A 201 -3.03 24.61 -6.89
CA ARG A 201 -2.69 25.43 -8.05
C ARG A 201 -1.34 26.11 -7.86
N LEU A 202 -1.12 26.69 -6.69
CA LEU A 202 0.16 27.29 -6.31
C LEU A 202 1.28 26.23 -6.30
N ASN A 203 1.04 25.06 -5.70
CA ASN A 203 1.99 23.94 -5.67
C ASN A 203 2.41 23.53 -7.08
N LYS A 204 1.44 23.31 -7.97
CA LYS A 204 1.70 22.93 -9.37
C LYS A 204 2.52 23.99 -10.10
N ALA A 205 2.22 25.28 -9.90
CA ALA A 205 2.94 26.38 -10.51
C ALA A 205 4.39 26.49 -9.99
N VAL A 206 4.59 26.38 -8.68
CA VAL A 206 5.91 26.45 -8.03
C VAL A 206 6.78 25.25 -8.40
N ILE A 207 6.25 24.03 -8.32
CA ILE A 207 6.97 22.80 -8.66
C ILE A 207 7.26 22.71 -10.16
N GLY A 208 6.31 23.07 -11.02
CA GLY A 208 6.55 23.10 -12.47
C GLY A 208 7.69 24.05 -12.84
N SER A 209 7.73 25.24 -12.22
CA SER A 209 8.82 26.21 -12.42
C SER A 209 10.16 25.70 -11.88
N LEU A 210 10.17 25.10 -10.69
CA LEU A 210 11.37 24.54 -10.07
C LEU A 210 11.93 23.36 -10.88
N ARG A 211 11.06 22.46 -11.35
CA ARG A 211 11.44 21.31 -12.17
C ARG A 211 12.15 21.73 -13.46
N ALA A 212 11.63 22.74 -14.15
CA ALA A 212 12.24 23.27 -15.36
C ALA A 212 13.63 23.85 -15.10
N GLN A 213 13.79 24.63 -14.02
CA GLN A 213 15.08 25.20 -13.63
C GLN A 213 16.10 24.12 -13.23
N ARG A 214 15.66 23.09 -12.50
CA ARG A 214 16.50 21.95 -12.11
C ARG A 214 16.93 21.11 -13.30
N ALA A 215 16.02 20.83 -14.23
CA ALA A 215 16.32 20.08 -15.45
C ALA A 215 17.44 20.75 -16.27
N ASP A 216 17.39 22.08 -16.40
CA ASP A 216 18.41 22.84 -17.13
C ASP A 216 19.78 22.80 -16.44
N ALA A 217 19.82 23.05 -15.12
CA ALA A 217 21.06 23.00 -14.35
C ALA A 217 21.68 21.60 -14.31
N ILE A 218 20.86 20.55 -14.13
CA ILE A 218 21.31 19.15 -14.13
C ILE A 218 21.81 18.72 -15.51
N ARG A 219 21.17 19.18 -16.59
CA ARG A 219 21.64 18.92 -17.97
C ARG A 219 23.01 19.56 -18.20
N LYS A 220 23.23 20.79 -17.73
CA LYS A 220 24.53 21.48 -17.80
C LYS A 220 25.62 20.75 -17.00
N ILE A 221 25.30 20.28 -15.79
CA ILE A 221 26.23 19.45 -14.97
C ILE A 221 26.56 18.14 -15.68
N SER A 222 25.55 17.45 -16.20
CA SER A 222 25.71 16.20 -16.96
C SER A 222 26.59 16.37 -18.19
N GLY A 223 26.40 17.47 -18.93
CA GLY A 223 27.22 17.82 -20.09
C GLY A 223 28.68 18.11 -19.73
N MET A 224 28.93 18.86 -18.65
CA MET A 224 30.30 19.12 -18.17
C MET A 224 31.04 17.85 -17.76
N LEU A 225 30.33 16.88 -17.18
CA LEU A 225 30.91 15.62 -16.69
C LEU A 225 30.87 14.47 -17.70
N GLY A 226 30.28 14.67 -18.89
CA GLY A 226 30.12 13.62 -19.90
C GLY A 226 29.24 12.45 -19.45
N ARG A 227 28.33 12.66 -18.48
CA ARG A 227 27.54 11.61 -17.82
C ARG A 227 26.07 11.65 -18.26
N ARG A 228 25.42 10.47 -18.33
CA ARG A 228 23.96 10.34 -18.47
C ARG A 228 23.39 9.67 -17.21
N GLY A 229 22.18 10.05 -16.79
CA GLY A 229 21.48 9.41 -15.64
C GLY A 229 21.23 10.27 -14.40
N LEU A 230 21.34 11.61 -14.48
CA LEU A 230 20.93 12.50 -13.38
C LEU A 230 19.47 13.00 -13.51
N VAL A 231 18.73 12.51 -14.51
CA VAL A 231 17.36 12.94 -14.83
C VAL A 231 16.38 12.62 -13.69
N SER A 232 16.64 11.57 -12.92
CA SER A 232 15.87 11.22 -11.71
C SER A 232 16.00 12.22 -10.56
N LEU A 233 16.94 13.16 -10.64
CA LEU A 233 17.14 14.21 -9.62
C LEU A 233 16.38 15.51 -9.94
N VAL A 234 15.64 15.53 -11.06
CA VAL A 234 14.92 16.73 -11.53
C VAL A 234 13.67 17.01 -10.70
N ASP A 235 13.03 15.97 -10.19
CA ASP A 235 11.76 16.07 -9.47
C ASP A 235 11.95 16.59 -8.05
N CYS A 236 10.91 17.24 -7.53
CA CYS A 236 10.84 17.76 -6.18
C CYS A 236 9.42 17.54 -5.66
N GLU A 237 9.29 17.45 -4.35
CA GLU A 237 8.03 17.26 -3.64
C GLU A 237 7.79 18.41 -2.68
N VAL A 238 6.51 18.76 -2.49
CA VAL A 238 6.11 19.70 -1.44
C VAL A 238 5.79 18.89 -0.20
N SER A 239 6.51 19.15 0.88
CA SER A 239 6.26 18.59 2.20
C SER A 239 5.54 19.61 3.07
N TYR A 240 4.38 19.22 3.58
CA TYR A 240 3.59 20.01 4.54
C TYR A 240 3.90 19.64 5.99
N ASP A 241 4.78 18.65 6.17
CA ASP A 241 5.12 18.07 7.45
C ASP A 241 6.62 18.19 7.70
N GLY A 242 7.01 18.57 8.92
CA GLY A 242 8.37 18.35 9.43
C GLY A 242 8.77 16.87 9.56
N MET A 243 7.98 15.93 9.01
CA MET A 243 8.23 14.48 9.06
C MET A 243 9.26 13.98 8.05
N HIS A 244 9.78 14.83 7.14
CA HIS A 244 10.83 14.45 6.17
C HIS A 244 12.05 15.39 6.16
N ALA A 245 12.16 16.33 7.11
CA ALA A 245 13.27 17.27 7.15
C ALA A 245 14.59 16.69 7.71
N GLY A 246 14.65 15.38 7.95
CA GLY A 246 15.89 14.68 8.27
C GLY A 246 15.81 13.26 7.74
N HIS A 247 16.68 12.96 6.78
CA HIS A 247 17.21 11.65 6.38
C HIS A 247 17.32 11.56 4.85
N GLY A 248 18.47 12.01 4.35
CA GLY A 248 18.96 11.61 3.04
C GLY A 248 19.34 10.13 3.08
N ALA A 249 18.42 9.26 2.69
CA ALA A 249 18.71 7.91 2.20
C ALA A 249 17.42 7.32 1.58
N THR A 250 17.47 7.04 0.28
CA THR A 250 16.67 6.07 -0.47
C THR A 250 15.37 5.56 0.17
N ARG A 251 14.24 6.22 -0.11
CA ARG A 251 12.90 5.64 0.06
C ARG A 251 12.49 4.94 -1.25
N SER A 252 12.59 3.62 -1.27
CA SER A 252 11.81 2.79 -2.19
C SER A 252 10.36 2.85 -1.71
N VAL A 253 9.47 3.31 -2.57
CA VAL A 253 8.04 3.00 -2.45
C VAL A 253 7.94 1.47 -2.52
N ALA A 254 7.11 0.82 -1.70
CA ALA A 254 6.88 -0.62 -1.77
C ALA A 254 6.05 -0.95 -3.03
N ASN A 255 6.69 -0.84 -4.19
CA ASN A 255 6.10 -1.22 -5.47
C ASN A 255 6.52 -2.67 -5.79
N GLN A 256 5.71 -3.37 -6.60
CA GLN A 256 6.10 -4.64 -7.22
C GLN A 256 7.49 -4.50 -7.84
N THR A 257 8.43 -5.27 -7.34
CA THR A 257 9.80 -5.34 -7.84
C THR A 257 9.95 -6.52 -8.78
N VAL A 258 10.90 -6.46 -9.69
CA VAL A 258 11.25 -7.59 -10.53
C VAL A 258 12.35 -8.39 -9.86
N SER A 259 12.08 -9.67 -9.62
CA SER A 259 13.05 -10.64 -9.15
C SER A 259 13.48 -11.56 -10.30
N CYS A 260 14.80 -11.71 -10.48
CA CYS A 260 15.41 -12.58 -11.49
C CYS A 260 16.50 -13.44 -10.85
N PRO A 261 16.70 -14.71 -11.28
CA PRO A 261 17.78 -15.58 -10.83
C PRO A 261 19.17 -14.94 -10.98
N SER A 262 20.08 -15.16 -10.02
CA SER A 262 21.45 -14.64 -10.09
C SER A 262 22.25 -15.32 -11.21
N VAL A 263 23.13 -14.56 -11.86
CA VAL A 263 23.99 -15.04 -12.95
C VAL A 263 25.45 -15.10 -12.52
N ARG A 264 25.87 -14.18 -11.65
CA ARG A 264 27.27 -14.03 -11.18
C ARG A 264 27.82 -15.33 -10.60
N ASP A 265 27.00 -16.04 -9.82
CA ASP A 265 27.40 -17.27 -9.12
C ASP A 265 27.38 -18.51 -10.04
N LYS A 266 27.00 -18.35 -11.31
CA LYS A 266 26.88 -19.40 -12.32
C LYS A 266 27.90 -19.25 -13.45
N LEU A 267 28.74 -18.21 -13.40
CA LEU A 267 29.81 -18.02 -14.39
C LEU A 267 31.08 -18.77 -13.95
N PRO A 268 31.80 -19.42 -14.88
CA PRO A 268 33.12 -19.97 -14.61
C PRO A 268 34.16 -18.84 -14.48
N ALA A 269 35.40 -19.19 -14.12
CA ALA A 269 36.51 -18.25 -14.12
C ALA A 269 36.70 -17.63 -15.52
N VAL A 270 36.94 -16.31 -15.56
CA VAL A 270 37.04 -15.51 -16.79
C VAL A 270 38.45 -14.92 -16.87
N ASP A 271 39.07 -14.97 -18.04
CA ASP A 271 40.38 -14.36 -18.27
C ASP A 271 40.36 -12.82 -18.29
N ASP A 272 41.52 -12.21 -18.07
CA ASP A 272 41.68 -10.74 -17.96
C ASP A 272 41.28 -9.98 -19.23
N ARG A 273 41.37 -10.61 -20.42
CA ARG A 273 40.98 -9.99 -21.69
C ARG A 273 39.47 -9.96 -21.85
N THR A 274 38.78 -10.93 -21.26
CA THR A 274 37.34 -11.15 -21.38
C THR A 274 36.54 -10.50 -20.24
N VAL A 275 37.17 -10.27 -19.07
CA VAL A 275 36.50 -9.73 -17.87
C VAL A 275 35.77 -8.40 -18.11
N GLY A 276 36.35 -7.52 -18.94
CA GLY A 276 35.74 -6.23 -19.28
C GLY A 276 34.46 -6.38 -20.10
N ARG A 277 34.35 -7.41 -20.94
CA ARG A 277 33.13 -7.72 -21.71
C ARG A 277 32.07 -8.36 -20.82
N VAL A 278 32.46 -9.31 -19.97
CA VAL A 278 31.56 -9.96 -18.99
C VAL A 278 30.95 -8.94 -18.04
N ASN A 279 31.75 -8.00 -17.52
CA ASN A 279 31.25 -6.93 -16.65
C ASN A 279 30.25 -6.01 -17.34
N ARG A 280 30.40 -5.73 -18.64
CA ARG A 280 29.43 -4.92 -19.41
C ARG A 280 28.09 -5.64 -19.57
N GLU A 281 28.10 -6.94 -19.86
CA GLU A 281 26.86 -7.73 -19.98
C GLU A 281 26.18 -7.91 -18.61
N LEU A 282 26.94 -8.14 -17.53
CA LEU A 282 26.40 -8.15 -16.17
C LEU A 282 25.76 -6.81 -15.77
N ALA A 283 26.40 -5.69 -16.11
CA ALA A 283 25.83 -4.35 -15.90
C ALA A 283 24.58 -4.10 -16.76
N ALA A 284 24.51 -4.69 -17.96
CA ALA A 284 23.31 -4.63 -18.80
C ALA A 284 22.15 -5.40 -18.18
N LEU A 285 22.39 -6.57 -17.59
CA LEU A 285 21.38 -7.34 -16.84
C LEU A 285 20.83 -6.53 -15.65
N ASP A 286 21.70 -5.87 -14.88
CA ASP A 286 21.27 -5.01 -13.76
C ASP A 286 20.42 -3.82 -14.24
N LYS A 287 20.81 -3.20 -15.36
CA LYS A 287 20.06 -2.08 -15.97
C LYS A 287 18.67 -2.50 -16.47
N GLN A 288 18.54 -3.71 -17.01
CA GLN A 288 17.26 -4.25 -17.46
C GLN A 288 16.27 -4.41 -16.29
N ILE A 289 16.75 -4.94 -15.16
CA ILE A 289 15.95 -5.03 -13.92
C ILE A 289 15.53 -3.64 -13.44
N ALA A 290 16.46 -2.68 -13.42
CA ALA A 290 16.16 -1.29 -13.02
C ALA A 290 15.10 -0.64 -13.92
N LYS A 291 15.23 -0.79 -15.25
CA LYS A 291 14.24 -0.28 -16.24
C LYS A 291 12.87 -0.94 -16.07
N ALA A 292 12.84 -2.24 -15.79
CA ALA A 292 11.61 -2.97 -15.55
C ALA A 292 10.93 -2.49 -14.25
N ASN A 293 11.70 -2.30 -13.17
CA ASN A 293 11.22 -1.70 -11.93
C ASN A 293 10.71 -0.27 -12.12
N GLU A 294 11.43 0.59 -12.85
CA GLU A 294 10.97 1.94 -13.21
C GLU A 294 9.64 1.92 -13.98
N ARG A 295 9.46 0.94 -14.87
CA ARG A 295 8.23 0.78 -15.63
C ARG A 295 7.08 0.27 -14.77
N LEU A 296 7.34 -0.62 -13.81
CA LEU A 296 6.32 -1.04 -12.82
C LEU A 296 5.92 0.10 -11.89
N VAL A 297 6.84 1.01 -11.57
CA VAL A 297 6.50 2.23 -10.82
C VAL A 297 5.58 3.15 -11.64
N GLN A 298 5.81 3.26 -12.95
CA GLN A 298 5.01 4.13 -13.83
C GLN A 298 3.67 3.53 -14.24
N ALA A 299 3.61 2.19 -14.38
CA ALA A 299 2.43 1.45 -14.81
C ALA A 299 2.37 0.09 -14.09
N PRO A 300 1.90 0.05 -12.82
CA PRO A 300 1.86 -1.18 -12.01
C PRO A 300 1.07 -2.32 -12.67
N SER A 301 0.03 -1.98 -13.44
CA SER A 301 -0.82 -2.93 -14.16
C SER A 301 -0.24 -3.42 -15.49
N ASP A 302 0.94 -2.97 -15.91
CA ASP A 302 1.56 -3.39 -17.17
C ASP A 302 1.99 -4.86 -17.09
N THR A 303 1.25 -5.72 -17.80
CA THR A 303 1.49 -7.17 -17.87
C THR A 303 2.66 -7.53 -18.79
N THR A 304 3.10 -6.60 -19.65
CA THR A 304 4.15 -6.82 -20.66
C THR A 304 5.57 -6.64 -20.11
N VAL A 305 5.71 -6.05 -18.91
CA VAL A 305 7.02 -5.74 -18.33
C VAL A 305 7.86 -7.01 -18.14
N LEU A 306 7.26 -8.09 -17.63
CA LEU A 306 7.99 -9.34 -17.40
C LEU A 306 8.39 -10.01 -18.72
N SER A 307 7.49 -10.14 -19.69
CA SER A 307 7.81 -10.79 -20.97
C SER A 307 8.86 -10.01 -21.76
N THR A 308 8.80 -8.67 -21.71
CA THR A 308 9.83 -7.79 -22.30
C THR A 308 11.18 -8.00 -21.62
N LEU A 309 11.21 -7.99 -20.28
CA LEU A 309 12.44 -8.19 -19.52
C LEU A 309 13.05 -9.56 -19.78
N GLN A 310 12.25 -10.63 -19.75
CA GLN A 310 12.73 -12.00 -19.99
C GLN A 310 13.37 -12.12 -21.39
N THR A 311 12.79 -11.46 -22.39
CA THR A 311 13.35 -11.41 -23.76
C THR A 311 14.68 -10.67 -23.82
N GLU A 312 14.76 -9.46 -23.23
CA GLU A 312 16.01 -8.66 -23.17
C GLU A 312 17.12 -9.41 -22.39
N ARG A 313 16.72 -10.12 -21.32
CA ARG A 313 17.60 -10.90 -20.46
C ARG A 313 18.15 -12.13 -21.18
N ALA A 314 17.31 -12.89 -21.87
CA ALA A 314 17.72 -14.05 -22.68
C ALA A 314 18.78 -13.67 -23.72
N ALA A 315 18.55 -12.58 -24.46
CA ALA A 315 19.51 -12.08 -25.45
C ALA A 315 20.86 -11.68 -24.84
N THR A 316 20.85 -11.18 -23.60
CA THR A 316 22.05 -10.75 -22.87
C THR A 316 22.82 -11.93 -22.30
N LEU A 317 22.10 -12.93 -21.77
CA LEU A 317 22.66 -14.20 -21.31
C LEU A 317 23.31 -14.98 -22.45
N GLN A 318 22.72 -14.93 -23.65
CA GLN A 318 23.33 -15.49 -24.86
C GLN A 318 24.67 -14.80 -25.19
N ARG A 319 24.71 -13.46 -25.23
CA ARG A 319 25.95 -12.70 -25.50
C ARG A 319 27.03 -12.95 -24.44
N LEU A 320 26.62 -13.17 -23.20
CA LEU A 320 27.50 -13.51 -22.09
C LEU A 320 28.07 -14.92 -22.23
N ALA A 321 27.24 -15.91 -22.58
CA ALA A 321 27.68 -17.27 -22.87
C ALA A 321 28.69 -17.30 -24.03
N ASP A 322 28.41 -16.55 -25.11
CA ASP A 322 29.28 -16.41 -26.29
C ASP A 322 30.58 -15.65 -26.00
N ALA A 323 30.70 -14.99 -24.85
CA ALA A 323 31.92 -14.28 -24.46
C ALA A 323 32.93 -15.14 -23.72
N ILE A 324 32.51 -16.26 -23.15
CA ILE A 324 33.32 -17.05 -22.22
C ILE A 324 33.72 -18.36 -22.89
N THR A 325 35.00 -18.74 -22.76
CA THR A 325 35.54 -19.99 -23.31
C THR A 325 36.17 -20.84 -22.19
N PRO A 326 35.77 -22.11 -22.03
CA PRO A 326 34.70 -22.80 -22.76
C PRO A 326 33.31 -22.23 -22.42
N ARG A 327 32.38 -22.34 -23.38
CA ARG A 327 31.04 -21.76 -23.26
C ARG A 327 30.26 -22.38 -22.09
N PRO A 328 29.74 -21.58 -21.14
CA PRO A 328 28.93 -22.09 -20.05
C PRO A 328 27.54 -22.55 -20.51
N ALA A 329 27.09 -23.69 -19.99
CA ALA A 329 25.77 -24.25 -20.27
C ALA A 329 24.71 -23.75 -19.28
N GLY A 330 23.44 -23.71 -19.71
CA GLY A 330 22.28 -23.45 -18.84
C GLY A 330 22.05 -22.00 -18.42
N LEU A 331 22.75 -21.03 -19.02
CA LEU A 331 22.52 -19.61 -18.73
C LEU A 331 21.15 -19.11 -19.21
N ASP A 332 20.60 -19.70 -20.26
CA ASP A 332 19.28 -19.42 -20.83
C ASP A 332 18.13 -19.64 -19.83
N ALA A 333 18.23 -20.65 -18.97
CA ALA A 333 17.26 -20.92 -17.91
C ALA A 333 17.18 -19.78 -16.87
N LEU A 334 18.18 -18.91 -16.79
CA LEU A 334 18.23 -17.76 -15.87
C LEU A 334 17.52 -16.51 -16.42
N ALA A 335 16.93 -16.61 -17.63
CA ALA A 335 16.21 -15.51 -18.26
C ALA A 335 14.83 -15.25 -17.61
N ALA A 336 14.24 -16.25 -16.97
CA ALA A 336 12.94 -16.14 -16.31
C ALA A 336 13.01 -15.14 -15.15
N CYS A 337 12.05 -14.21 -15.09
CA CYS A 337 11.91 -13.25 -14.00
C CYS A 337 10.45 -13.21 -13.53
N THR A 338 10.24 -12.86 -12.27
CA THR A 338 8.91 -12.73 -11.64
C THR A 338 8.70 -11.33 -11.10
N LYS A 339 7.44 -10.90 -10.95
CA LYS A 339 7.11 -9.74 -10.11
C LYS A 339 7.06 -10.25 -8.68
N ALA A 340 7.90 -9.70 -7.81
CA ALA A 340 7.96 -9.99 -6.39
C ALA A 340 7.58 -8.73 -5.61
N LEU A 341 6.63 -8.88 -4.71
CA LEU A 341 6.42 -7.91 -3.64
C LEU A 341 7.66 -7.93 -2.73
N PRO A 342 8.05 -6.79 -2.13
CA PRO A 342 9.28 -6.71 -1.35
C PRO A 342 9.30 -7.78 -0.25
N ASP A 343 10.46 -8.41 -0.08
CA ASP A 343 10.60 -9.46 0.92
C ASP A 343 10.48 -8.88 2.34
N PRO A 344 9.65 -9.48 3.20
CA PRO A 344 9.56 -9.07 4.58
C PRO A 344 10.84 -9.42 5.33
N SER A 345 11.12 -8.65 6.39
CA SER A 345 12.33 -8.79 7.18
C SER A 345 12.03 -8.92 8.69
N GLY A 346 12.94 -9.59 9.40
CA GLY A 346 12.86 -9.74 10.84
C GLY A 346 11.71 -10.65 11.33
N PRO A 347 11.58 -10.80 12.66
CA PRO A 347 10.66 -11.77 13.27
C PRO A 347 9.18 -11.41 13.14
N ARG A 348 8.84 -10.17 12.73
CA ARG A 348 7.47 -9.70 12.51
C ARG A 348 7.11 -9.56 11.03
N LEU A 349 7.98 -10.07 10.15
CA LEU A 349 7.80 -10.00 8.70
C LEU A 349 7.52 -8.58 8.21
N GLU A 350 8.33 -7.63 8.67
CA GLU A 350 8.19 -6.21 8.38
C GLU A 350 8.53 -5.90 6.93
N LEU A 351 7.62 -5.21 6.25
CA LEU A 351 7.85 -4.74 4.88
C LEU A 351 8.68 -3.44 4.86
N PRO A 352 9.53 -3.23 3.84
CA PRO A 352 10.27 -1.99 3.66
C PRO A 352 9.35 -0.76 3.57
N GLY A 353 9.74 0.33 4.24
CA GLY A 353 9.01 1.60 4.21
C GLY A 353 8.07 1.81 5.41
N ASN A 354 7.76 0.75 6.15
CA ASN A 354 7.02 0.86 7.41
C ASN A 354 7.84 1.60 8.48
N THR A 355 7.17 2.45 9.24
CA THR A 355 7.77 3.25 10.32
C THR A 355 7.01 3.03 11.63
N GLY A 356 7.66 3.27 12.76
CA GLY A 356 7.08 3.03 14.07
C GLY A 356 7.01 1.54 14.47
N ALA A 357 6.72 1.31 15.74
CA ALA A 357 6.63 -0.03 16.32
C ALA A 357 5.19 -0.55 16.26
N ILE A 358 5.01 -1.81 15.87
CA ILE A 358 3.72 -2.51 15.97
C ILE A 358 3.24 -2.50 17.42
N VAL A 359 1.99 -2.06 17.60
CA VAL A 359 1.24 -2.07 18.85
C VAL A 359 0.50 -3.40 18.96
N ARG A 360 0.84 -4.18 19.97
CA ARG A 360 0.09 -5.39 20.30
C ARG A 360 -1.31 -5.02 20.84
N PRO A 361 -2.39 -5.68 20.39
CA PRO A 361 -3.71 -5.50 20.98
C PRO A 361 -3.69 -5.78 22.49
N LYS A 362 -4.45 -4.98 23.26
CA LYS A 362 -4.68 -5.21 24.68
C LYS A 362 -5.74 -6.29 24.91
N SER A 363 -6.81 -6.28 24.12
CA SER A 363 -7.80 -7.34 24.10
C SER A 363 -8.37 -7.54 22.69
N VAL A 364 -8.73 -8.78 22.37
CA VAL A 364 -9.48 -9.14 21.18
C VAL A 364 -10.72 -9.90 21.64
N LEU A 365 -11.90 -9.40 21.27
CA LEU A 365 -13.18 -10.05 21.54
C LEU A 365 -13.76 -10.53 20.20
N ILE A 366 -13.90 -11.85 20.05
CA ILE A 366 -14.48 -12.48 18.87
C ILE A 366 -15.87 -13.00 19.24
N GLU A 367 -16.88 -12.57 18.51
CA GLU A 367 -18.28 -12.88 18.76
C GLU A 367 -18.95 -13.45 17.52
N TYR A 368 -19.52 -14.64 17.63
CA TYR A 368 -20.55 -15.12 16.72
C TYR A 368 -21.91 -14.69 17.26
N ARG A 369 -22.66 -13.90 16.49
CA ARG A 369 -23.92 -13.31 16.93
C ARG A 369 -25.09 -13.88 16.14
N GLY A 370 -26.23 -14.10 16.80
CA GLY A 370 -27.46 -14.54 16.14
C GLY A 370 -28.06 -13.44 15.26
N ASN A 371 -29.04 -13.81 14.44
CA ASN A 371 -29.83 -12.86 13.65
C ASN A 371 -31.13 -12.53 14.41
N PRO A 372 -31.46 -11.24 14.67
CA PRO A 372 -32.70 -10.84 15.34
C PRO A 372 -34.00 -11.23 14.61
N ALA A 373 -33.98 -11.34 13.27
CA ALA A 373 -35.13 -11.67 12.44
C ALA A 373 -35.39 -13.18 12.29
N GLY A 374 -34.46 -14.06 12.70
CA GLY A 374 -34.66 -15.50 12.54
C GLY A 374 -33.47 -16.37 12.93
N GLN A 375 -33.63 -17.68 12.76
CA GLN A 375 -32.59 -18.65 13.08
C GLN A 375 -31.41 -18.55 12.10
N VAL A 376 -30.20 -18.74 12.63
CA VAL A 376 -28.98 -18.83 11.84
C VAL A 376 -28.66 -20.28 11.46
N THR A 377 -28.17 -20.49 10.25
CA THR A 377 -27.61 -21.76 9.77
C THR A 377 -26.10 -21.80 9.99
N ALA A 378 -25.51 -22.99 10.15
CA ALA A 378 -24.07 -23.11 10.33
C ALA A 378 -23.30 -22.53 9.15
N MET A 379 -22.24 -21.75 9.42
CA MET A 379 -21.27 -21.40 8.39
C MET A 379 -20.64 -22.71 7.85
N PRO A 380 -20.55 -22.89 6.53
CA PRO A 380 -19.80 -24.01 5.97
C PRO A 380 -18.33 -23.87 6.33
N ARG A 381 -17.64 -25.01 6.46
CA ARG A 381 -16.19 -25.02 6.64
C ARG A 381 -15.52 -24.40 5.40
N PHE A 382 -14.44 -23.68 5.65
CA PHE A 382 -13.65 -22.90 4.69
C PHE A 382 -14.38 -21.70 4.06
N LEU A 383 -15.52 -21.29 4.64
CA LEU A 383 -16.13 -20.00 4.32
C LEU A 383 -15.10 -18.88 4.56
N ARG A 384 -14.81 -18.11 3.53
CA ARG A 384 -13.93 -16.95 3.56
C ARG A 384 -14.76 -15.70 3.69
N ALA A 385 -14.35 -14.73 4.49
CA ALA A 385 -15.09 -13.48 4.64
C ALA A 385 -14.17 -12.29 4.78
N LEU A 386 -14.63 -11.16 4.24
CA LEU A 386 -13.97 -9.86 4.31
C LEU A 386 -14.95 -8.84 4.89
N THR A 387 -14.45 -7.91 5.69
CA THR A 387 -15.16 -6.67 6.04
C THR A 387 -14.23 -5.47 5.94
N GLY A 388 -14.80 -4.28 5.75
CA GLY A 388 -14.06 -3.09 5.37
C GLY A 388 -13.49 -3.16 3.95
N ASP A 389 -12.56 -2.27 3.62
CA ASP A 389 -11.87 -2.22 2.34
C ASP A 389 -10.42 -1.80 2.56
N ALA A 390 -9.47 -2.55 2.01
CA ALA A 390 -8.06 -2.23 2.12
C ALA A 390 -7.61 -1.12 1.15
N LYS A 391 -8.45 -0.72 0.19
CA LYS A 391 -8.12 0.23 -0.89
C LYS A 391 -9.22 1.28 -1.18
N PRO A 392 -9.81 1.95 -0.17
CA PRO A 392 -10.94 2.85 -0.36
C PRO A 392 -10.60 4.13 -1.12
N THR A 393 -9.35 4.60 -1.08
CA THR A 393 -8.91 5.81 -1.79
C THR A 393 -8.76 5.51 -3.28
N SER A 394 -8.14 4.37 -3.59
CA SER A 394 -7.82 3.98 -4.97
C SER A 394 -8.96 3.29 -5.71
N ARG A 395 -9.87 2.58 -5.01
CA ARG A 395 -11.01 1.85 -5.61
C ARG A 395 -12.38 2.46 -5.30
N GLY A 396 -12.41 3.46 -4.42
CA GLY A 396 -13.64 4.07 -3.92
C GLY A 396 -14.17 3.39 -2.65
N PRO A 397 -15.02 4.07 -1.86
CA PRO A 397 -15.31 3.70 -0.48
C PRO A 397 -16.46 2.70 -0.30
N ALA A 398 -16.96 2.06 -1.36
CA ALA A 398 -18.21 1.31 -1.32
C ALA A 398 -18.23 0.19 -0.26
N ASN A 399 -17.09 -0.49 -0.09
CA ASN A 399 -16.94 -1.57 0.89
C ASN A 399 -16.31 -1.10 2.21
N ALA A 400 -15.82 0.14 2.27
CA ALA A 400 -15.21 0.70 3.46
C ALA A 400 -16.26 0.99 4.52
N ARG A 401 -15.85 0.91 5.78
CA ARG A 401 -16.74 1.05 6.94
C ARG A 401 -16.02 1.84 8.03
N ALA A 402 -16.74 2.72 8.70
CA ALA A 402 -16.25 3.31 9.95
C ALA A 402 -16.14 2.20 10.99
N SER A 403 -14.93 1.91 11.46
CA SER A 403 -14.62 0.82 12.39
C SER A 403 -14.07 1.32 13.73
N TRP A 404 -13.63 2.57 13.82
CA TRP A 404 -12.90 3.06 14.98
C TRP A 404 -13.80 3.69 16.02
N THR A 405 -13.49 3.47 17.29
CA THR A 405 -14.15 4.07 18.46
C THR A 405 -13.23 4.02 19.69
N CYS A 406 -13.79 4.25 20.88
CA CYS A 406 -13.09 4.16 22.15
C CYS A 406 -13.82 3.23 23.11
N SER A 407 -13.09 2.62 24.06
CA SER A 407 -13.75 1.81 25.09
C SER A 407 -14.74 2.65 25.91
N GLY A 408 -15.90 2.05 26.18
CA GLY A 408 -17.04 2.72 26.80
C GLY A 408 -17.91 3.55 25.83
N VAL A 409 -17.49 3.73 24.59
CA VAL A 409 -18.26 4.44 23.55
C VAL A 409 -18.89 3.42 22.59
N THR A 410 -20.21 3.29 22.61
CA THR A 410 -20.94 2.23 21.89
C THR A 410 -21.90 2.74 20.81
N ASP A 411 -22.17 4.04 20.77
CA ASP A 411 -23.20 4.68 19.93
C ASP A 411 -22.62 5.36 18.68
N ARG A 412 -21.29 5.36 18.53
CA ARG A 412 -20.59 6.01 17.41
C ARG A 412 -19.34 5.26 16.96
N LEU A 413 -19.15 5.24 15.65
CA LEU A 413 -17.96 4.78 14.94
C LEU A 413 -17.47 5.90 14.02
N THR A 414 -16.17 5.96 13.79
CA THR A 414 -15.56 6.92 12.86
C THR A 414 -14.65 6.23 11.85
N ASP A 415 -14.54 6.85 10.68
CA ASP A 415 -13.60 6.57 9.60
C ASP A 415 -12.23 7.23 9.83
N LYS A 416 -12.02 7.86 11.00
CA LYS A 416 -10.79 8.53 11.43
C LYS A 416 -10.18 7.86 12.65
N TYR A 417 -8.94 8.20 12.96
CA TYR A 417 -8.28 7.79 14.20
C TYR A 417 -8.90 8.52 15.41
N PRO A 418 -9.44 7.81 16.41
CA PRO A 418 -10.11 8.45 17.53
C PRO A 418 -9.11 8.94 18.59
N ILE A 419 -9.29 10.18 19.03
CA ILE A 419 -8.72 10.67 20.29
C ILE A 419 -9.73 10.33 21.39
N CYS A 420 -9.35 9.41 22.27
CA CYS A 420 -10.21 8.85 23.29
C CYS A 420 -10.24 9.70 24.57
N PRO A 421 -11.34 9.64 25.34
CA PRO A 421 -11.39 10.18 26.70
C PRO A 421 -10.26 9.60 27.56
N ALA A 422 -9.84 10.35 28.57
CA ALA A 422 -8.82 9.87 29.50
C ALA A 422 -9.28 8.56 30.18
N GLY A 423 -8.40 7.55 30.21
CA GLY A 423 -8.71 6.23 30.75
C GLY A 423 -9.41 5.27 29.77
N SER A 424 -9.85 5.75 28.60
CA SER A 424 -10.39 4.89 27.54
C SER A 424 -9.29 4.37 26.60
N GLN A 425 -9.54 3.21 26.02
CA GLN A 425 -8.68 2.55 25.03
C GLN A 425 -9.15 2.90 23.63
N VAL A 426 -8.22 2.97 22.67
CA VAL A 426 -8.55 3.01 21.25
C VAL A 426 -9.13 1.65 20.87
N MET A 427 -10.26 1.63 20.17
CA MET A 427 -10.94 0.41 19.76
C MET A 427 -11.26 0.39 18.27
N ARG A 428 -11.22 -0.81 17.69
CA ARG A 428 -11.74 -1.14 16.36
C ARG A 428 -12.87 -2.15 16.52
N VAL A 429 -13.95 -2.01 15.76
CA VAL A 429 -15.11 -2.89 15.76
C VAL A 429 -15.45 -3.24 14.32
N HIS A 430 -15.24 -4.51 13.97
CA HIS A 430 -15.45 -5.05 12.64
C HIS A 430 -16.64 -5.99 12.64
N ASP A 431 -17.71 -5.60 11.97
CA ASP A 431 -18.84 -6.46 11.69
C ASP A 431 -18.68 -7.10 10.32
N PHE A 432 -18.69 -8.43 10.27
CA PHE A 432 -18.75 -9.15 9.02
C PHE A 432 -20.20 -9.26 8.52
N PRO A 433 -20.38 -9.50 7.21
CA PRO A 433 -21.65 -9.96 6.66
C PRO A 433 -22.25 -11.15 7.44
N GLY A 434 -23.56 -11.12 7.68
CA GLY A 434 -24.31 -12.16 8.42
C GLY A 434 -25.25 -12.99 7.55
N CYS A 435 -25.26 -12.76 6.24
CA CYS A 435 -26.11 -13.45 5.29
C CYS A 435 -25.24 -14.17 4.25
N TRP A 436 -25.56 -15.42 3.95
CA TRP A 436 -24.82 -16.27 3.01
C TRP A 436 -25.74 -16.75 1.89
N ASN A 437 -25.25 -16.76 0.64
CA ASN A 437 -26.03 -17.19 -0.53
C ASN A 437 -26.43 -18.68 -0.51
N GLY A 438 -25.96 -19.43 0.48
CA GLY A 438 -26.32 -20.81 0.72
C GLY A 438 -25.58 -21.83 -0.14
N LYS A 439 -24.63 -21.38 -0.98
CA LYS A 439 -23.91 -22.21 -1.93
C LYS A 439 -22.39 -22.09 -1.80
N ASP A 440 -21.85 -20.88 -1.87
CA ASP A 440 -20.43 -20.69 -2.14
C ASP A 440 -19.66 -20.37 -0.86
N ILE A 441 -18.56 -21.10 -0.60
CA ILE A 441 -17.65 -20.80 0.53
C ILE A 441 -16.72 -19.60 0.22
N ASP A 442 -16.60 -19.25 -1.06
CA ASP A 442 -15.92 -18.08 -1.55
C ASP A 442 -16.46 -17.74 -2.95
N SER A 443 -16.40 -16.47 -3.36
CA SER A 443 -16.82 -16.03 -4.69
C SER A 443 -15.63 -15.48 -5.47
N ALA A 444 -15.74 -15.36 -6.79
CA ALA A 444 -14.64 -14.86 -7.63
C ALA A 444 -14.10 -13.47 -7.23
N ASN A 445 -14.92 -12.65 -6.57
CA ASN A 445 -14.54 -11.35 -6.02
C ASN A 445 -14.40 -11.34 -4.48
N HIS A 446 -14.42 -12.52 -3.85
CA HIS A 446 -14.33 -12.75 -2.41
C HIS A 446 -15.40 -12.09 -1.52
N ARG A 447 -16.47 -11.55 -2.12
CA ARG A 447 -17.51 -10.77 -1.40
C ARG A 447 -18.94 -11.16 -1.76
N ALA A 448 -19.24 -11.46 -3.02
CA ALA A 448 -20.61 -11.65 -3.50
C ALA A 448 -21.38 -12.83 -2.87
N HIS A 449 -20.67 -13.81 -2.29
CA HIS A 449 -21.29 -14.93 -1.59
C HIS A 449 -21.84 -14.56 -0.20
N LEU A 450 -21.47 -13.38 0.32
CA LEU A 450 -21.92 -12.87 1.62
C LEU A 450 -22.55 -11.48 1.49
N ALA A 451 -23.50 -11.17 2.38
CA ALA A 451 -24.15 -9.87 2.45
C ALA A 451 -24.45 -9.43 3.88
N PHE A 452 -24.52 -8.12 4.09
CA PHE A 452 -25.11 -7.57 5.31
C PHE A 452 -26.63 -7.71 5.24
N ALA A 453 -27.25 -7.96 6.40
CA ALA A 453 -28.69 -7.85 6.53
C ALA A 453 -29.13 -6.38 6.41
N ASP A 454 -30.39 -6.15 6.05
CA ASP A 454 -30.96 -4.81 6.01
C ASP A 454 -31.20 -4.23 7.42
N ALA A 455 -31.75 -3.02 7.52
CA ALA A 455 -32.04 -2.37 8.80
C ALA A 455 -33.08 -3.13 9.68
N ARG A 456 -33.80 -4.09 9.10
CA ARG A 456 -34.75 -4.97 9.77
C ARG A 456 -34.13 -6.34 10.10
N ASP A 457 -32.82 -6.49 9.94
CA ASP A 457 -32.06 -7.73 10.11
C ASP A 457 -32.45 -8.85 9.12
N THR A 458 -33.12 -8.50 8.02
CA THR A 458 -33.54 -9.45 7.00
C THR A 458 -32.42 -9.66 5.98
N CYS A 459 -32.15 -10.92 5.63
CA CYS A 459 -31.19 -11.24 4.59
C CYS A 459 -31.77 -10.94 3.19
N PRO A 460 -30.93 -10.51 2.22
CA PRO A 460 -31.37 -10.33 0.84
C PRO A 460 -32.00 -11.61 0.26
N ALA A 461 -32.83 -11.45 -0.77
CA ALA A 461 -33.45 -12.59 -1.45
C ALA A 461 -32.39 -13.60 -1.93
N GLY A 462 -32.61 -14.88 -1.65
CA GLY A 462 -31.67 -15.96 -1.95
C GLY A 462 -30.54 -16.15 -0.92
N PHE A 463 -30.46 -15.30 0.11
CA PHE A 463 -29.50 -15.45 1.20
C PHE A 463 -30.18 -15.98 2.46
N LYS A 464 -29.45 -16.79 3.23
CA LYS A 464 -29.85 -17.28 4.55
C LYS A 464 -28.97 -16.70 5.64
N ALA A 465 -29.54 -16.49 6.81
CA ALA A 465 -28.80 -16.00 7.97
C ALA A 465 -27.77 -17.04 8.43
N ILE A 466 -26.54 -16.60 8.67
CA ILE A 466 -25.47 -17.33 9.35
C ILE A 466 -25.08 -16.54 10.62
N PRO A 467 -24.36 -17.13 11.58
CA PRO A 467 -23.83 -16.36 12.70
C PRO A 467 -23.06 -15.14 12.18
N GLN A 468 -23.40 -13.94 12.63
CA GLN A 468 -22.68 -12.75 12.22
C GLN A 468 -21.43 -12.60 13.09
N LEU A 469 -20.25 -12.69 12.47
CA LEU A 469 -18.98 -12.48 13.15
C LEU A 469 -18.80 -10.99 13.47
N ARG A 470 -18.46 -10.67 14.72
CA ARG A 470 -17.89 -9.39 15.14
C ARG A 470 -16.53 -9.62 15.77
N ILE A 471 -15.57 -8.80 15.38
CA ILE A 471 -14.24 -8.73 16.02
C ILE A 471 -14.11 -7.34 16.61
N SER A 472 -13.74 -7.26 17.89
CA SER A 472 -13.50 -6.00 18.59
C SER A 472 -12.12 -6.01 19.21
N ILE A 473 -11.29 -5.04 18.84
CA ILE A 473 -9.87 -5.01 19.17
C ILE A 473 -9.59 -3.72 19.93
N SER A 474 -8.99 -3.82 21.12
CA SER A 474 -8.61 -2.66 21.93
C SER A 474 -7.09 -2.50 21.98
N TYR A 475 -6.62 -1.26 22.14
CA TYR A 475 -5.21 -0.92 22.24
C TYR A 475 -4.96 0.09 23.36
N ASP A 476 -3.91 -0.17 24.14
CA ASP A 476 -3.39 0.76 25.14
C ASP A 476 -2.47 1.80 24.45
N ILE A 477 -3.06 2.71 23.67
CA ILE A 477 -2.33 3.81 23.02
C ILE A 477 -2.35 5.02 23.96
N PRO A 478 -1.21 5.54 24.42
CA PRO A 478 -1.19 6.70 25.31
C PRO A 478 -1.90 7.91 24.70
N ARG A 479 -2.72 8.62 25.49
CA ARG A 479 -3.48 9.77 25.00
C ARG A 479 -2.60 10.84 24.33
N GLY A 480 -1.42 11.12 24.88
CA GLY A 480 -0.47 12.05 24.27
C GLY A 480 0.08 11.61 22.91
N VAL A 481 0.10 10.30 22.61
CA VAL A 481 0.41 9.76 21.27
C VAL A 481 -0.77 9.98 20.33
N GLN A 482 -2.00 9.80 20.82
CA GLN A 482 -3.23 10.04 20.04
C GLN A 482 -3.36 11.52 19.64
N GLU A 483 -3.19 12.44 20.60
CA GLU A 483 -3.28 13.89 20.37
C GLU A 483 -2.21 14.42 19.42
N LYS A 484 -1.01 13.83 19.45
CA LYS A 484 0.07 14.15 18.51
C LYS A 484 -0.12 13.49 17.14
N GLY A 485 -1.12 12.63 16.99
CA GLY A 485 -1.34 11.85 15.78
C GLY A 485 -0.14 10.99 15.41
N GLN A 486 0.37 10.24 16.39
CA GLN A 486 1.56 9.41 16.31
C GLN A 486 1.24 7.90 16.18
N TYR A 487 -0.01 7.54 15.93
CA TYR A 487 -0.39 6.14 15.73
C TYR A 487 -1.21 5.97 14.46
N ALA A 488 -0.92 4.93 13.69
CA ALA A 488 -1.59 4.72 12.42
C ALA A 488 -1.73 3.23 12.11
N LEU A 489 -2.73 2.90 11.29
CA LEU A 489 -2.90 1.59 10.70
C LEU A 489 -1.82 1.34 9.65
N ASP A 490 -1.26 0.14 9.64
CA ASP A 490 -0.46 -0.34 8.51
C ASP A 490 -1.37 -0.59 7.31
N SER A 491 -1.03 -0.06 6.15
CA SER A 491 -1.88 -0.09 4.95
C SER A 491 -1.02 -0.17 3.71
N PHE A 492 -1.67 -0.47 2.58
CA PHE A 492 -1.08 -0.26 1.26
C PHE A 492 -0.43 1.14 1.16
N PRO A 493 0.74 1.26 0.50
CA PRO A 493 1.40 2.55 0.31
C PRO A 493 0.50 3.61 -0.33
N GLU A 494 -0.36 3.21 -1.28
CA GLU A 494 -1.28 4.11 -1.98
C GLU A 494 -2.40 4.62 -1.07
N GLU A 495 -2.72 3.89 -0.01
CA GLU A 495 -3.71 4.31 0.98
C GLU A 495 -3.09 5.15 2.10
N ASN A 496 -1.77 5.19 2.20
CA ASN A 496 -1.01 6.12 3.03
C ASN A 496 -1.52 6.24 4.48
N HIS A 497 -1.72 5.07 5.11
CA HIS A 497 -2.24 4.92 6.46
C HIS A 497 -3.64 5.52 6.68
N ASN A 498 -4.47 5.56 5.64
CA ASN A 498 -5.87 6.00 5.73
C ASN A 498 -6.64 5.14 6.75
N PRO A 499 -7.16 5.71 7.86
CA PRO A 499 -7.94 4.94 8.84
C PRO A 499 -9.20 4.28 8.25
N PHE A 500 -9.72 4.79 7.13
CA PHE A 500 -10.86 4.20 6.43
C PHE A 500 -10.49 2.98 5.58
N SER A 501 -9.18 2.71 5.38
CA SER A 501 -8.69 1.48 4.74
C SER A 501 -8.63 0.29 5.71
N ASP A 502 -9.20 0.46 6.91
CA ASP A 502 -9.32 -0.60 7.89
C ASP A 502 -10.21 -1.73 7.36
N HIS A 503 -9.77 -2.97 7.62
CA HIS A 503 -10.41 -4.20 7.19
C HIS A 503 -10.04 -5.35 8.14
N ASP A 504 -10.79 -6.44 8.01
CA ASP A 504 -10.55 -7.69 8.73
C ASP A 504 -10.97 -8.86 7.84
N ASP A 505 -10.26 -9.96 8.00
CA ASP A 505 -10.31 -11.13 7.15
C ASP A 505 -10.49 -12.39 8.00
N PHE A 506 -11.31 -13.31 7.49
CA PHE A 506 -11.72 -14.49 8.21
C PHE A 506 -11.76 -15.72 7.31
N ILE A 507 -11.28 -16.86 7.84
CA ILE A 507 -11.51 -18.18 7.26
C ILE A 507 -12.10 -19.09 8.32
N ASN A 508 -13.33 -19.56 8.10
CA ASN A 508 -13.99 -20.49 9.00
C ASN A 508 -13.37 -21.89 8.92
N VAL A 509 -12.62 -22.32 9.92
CA VAL A 509 -12.04 -23.69 9.95
C VAL A 509 -12.65 -24.54 11.07
N ASN A 510 -13.68 -24.01 11.74
CA ASN A 510 -14.47 -24.77 12.70
C ASN A 510 -14.96 -26.10 12.10
N SER A 511 -14.89 -27.16 12.90
CA SER A 511 -15.54 -28.42 12.55
C SER A 511 -17.06 -28.27 12.53
N ASP A 512 -17.75 -29.13 11.78
CA ASP A 512 -19.22 -29.16 11.75
C ASP A 512 -19.82 -29.31 13.15
N ARG A 513 -19.15 -30.08 14.04
CA ARG A 513 -19.55 -30.23 15.44
C ARG A 513 -19.49 -28.89 16.19
N GLN A 514 -18.41 -28.15 16.01
CA GLN A 514 -18.23 -26.85 16.67
C GLN A 514 -19.20 -25.80 16.11
N MET A 515 -19.38 -25.75 14.79
CA MET A 515 -20.38 -24.85 14.19
C MET A 515 -21.81 -25.21 14.61
N LYS A 516 -22.15 -26.49 14.71
CA LYS A 516 -23.45 -26.94 15.24
C LYS A 516 -23.66 -26.49 16.69
N LYS A 517 -22.61 -26.52 17.51
CA LYS A 517 -22.66 -25.99 18.88
C LYS A 517 -22.90 -24.49 18.90
N ILE A 518 -22.17 -23.73 18.08
CA ILE A 518 -22.34 -22.28 17.93
C ILE A 518 -23.78 -21.97 17.53
N THR A 519 -24.29 -22.57 16.46
CA THR A 519 -25.67 -22.28 15.99
C THR A 519 -26.74 -22.75 16.96
N THR A 520 -26.54 -23.87 17.66
CA THR A 520 -27.47 -24.32 18.71
C THR A 520 -27.55 -23.29 19.82
N CYS A 521 -26.41 -22.74 20.27
CA CYS A 521 -26.41 -21.62 21.21
C CYS A 521 -27.19 -20.42 20.67
N LEU A 522 -26.89 -19.99 19.44
CA LEU A 522 -27.48 -18.77 18.88
C LEU A 522 -28.97 -18.89 18.60
N ASN A 523 -29.47 -20.08 18.27
CA ASN A 523 -30.89 -20.31 17.99
C ASN A 523 -31.71 -20.64 19.23
N THR A 524 -31.12 -21.28 20.25
CA THR A 524 -31.88 -21.80 21.41
C THR A 524 -31.52 -21.15 22.75
N GLY A 525 -30.35 -20.50 22.84
CA GLY A 525 -29.80 -20.01 24.11
C GLY A 525 -29.10 -21.06 24.97
N ARG A 526 -29.11 -22.32 24.57
CA ARG A 526 -28.49 -23.41 25.32
C ARG A 526 -27.00 -23.45 24.99
N GLN A 527 -26.14 -23.59 26.00
CA GLN A 527 -24.68 -23.78 25.82
C GLN A 527 -23.89 -22.57 25.25
N CYS A 528 -24.40 -21.34 25.37
CA CYS A 528 -23.68 -20.12 24.98
C CYS A 528 -22.46 -19.77 25.84
N ARG A 529 -22.12 -20.64 26.80
CA ARG A 529 -20.86 -20.63 27.53
C ARG A 529 -20.20 -21.99 27.36
N LEU A 530 -18.99 -21.99 26.81
CA LEU A 530 -18.01 -22.98 27.19
C LEU A 530 -17.46 -22.55 28.55
N SER A 531 -17.69 -23.41 29.54
CA SER A 531 -17.14 -23.36 30.88
C SER A 531 -15.66 -22.99 30.84
N ALA A 532 -15.32 -21.81 31.35
CA ALA A 532 -14.00 -21.58 31.92
C ALA A 532 -13.86 -22.57 33.08
N SER A 533 -13.04 -23.61 32.92
CA SER A 533 -12.58 -24.45 34.01
C SER A 533 -11.10 -24.19 34.20
N ARG A 534 -10.84 -23.42 35.27
CA ARG A 534 -9.58 -23.16 35.98
C ARG A 534 -8.50 -22.35 35.27
#